data_AF-D3DAG6-F1
#
_entry.id   AF-D3DAG6-F1
#
_cell.length_a   1.000
_cell.length_b   1.000
_cell.length_c   1.000
_cell.angle_alpha   90.00
_cell.angle_beta   90.00
_cell.angle_gamma   90.00
#
_symmetry.space_group_name_H-M   'P 1'
#
loop_
_entity.id
_entity.type
_entity.pdbx_description
1 polymer ?
#
loop_
_entity_poly.entity_id
_entity_poly.type
_entity_poly.pdbx_seq_one_letter_code
_entity_poly.pdbx_strand_id
1 'polypeptide(L)'
;MHFNNYIRAAATEPRWHHLAWSEFDELAGGLGGAQASSVLRSAQASKRLLMLWSLVAQVHDSELAVAAREDVERLFDILAALWREHPGEVEAVVLHPPVGTWLHHCLRRLRPRPGEPSRPGQSPRAVGQHTIEEDLGYLGGLVAAIALRARIPVDIRAPVRAGVVTLPTYGQIRLGGQGDRARIRIWAHPPDPAGRVAMRLAVDTADDHVQLTSHSLEYTDRDHDDSPTTAHAPTAHPDQWCPVRPLQPTGASGGSPIVLDDLDPFREPGALEPARRLTAAEFRHWRAVFDEAWHLLVRDHPHRVDGVAGLLRSLVPLAAPAGVTSISASSLEAFGSVLLSTPT
;
A
#
# COMPACT_ATOMS: atom_id res chain seq x y z
N MET A 1 -17.84 -5.46 -21.22
CA MET A 1 -18.23 -6.86 -21.52
C MET A 1 -17.36 -7.94 -20.82
N HIS A 2 -16.25 -7.61 -20.13
CA HIS A 2 -15.41 -8.61 -19.44
C HIS A 2 -15.84 -8.99 -18.01
N PHE A 3 -16.65 -8.17 -17.34
CA PHE A 3 -17.10 -8.40 -15.96
C PHE A 3 -17.79 -9.76 -15.75
N ASN A 4 -18.66 -10.18 -16.69
CA ASN A 4 -19.36 -11.48 -16.63
C ASN A 4 -18.45 -12.69 -16.87
N ASN A 5 -17.30 -12.52 -17.53
CA ASN A 5 -16.40 -13.64 -17.81
C ASN A 5 -15.63 -14.07 -16.57
N TYR A 6 -15.36 -13.15 -15.64
CA TYR A 6 -14.68 -13.48 -14.39
C TYR A 6 -15.56 -14.30 -13.43
N ILE A 7 -16.87 -13.99 -13.38
CA ILE A 7 -17.84 -14.76 -12.60
C ILE A 7 -17.92 -16.21 -13.10
N ARG A 8 -17.84 -16.43 -14.42
CA ARG A 8 -17.91 -17.77 -15.02
C ARG A 8 -16.59 -18.54 -14.99
N ALA A 9 -15.45 -17.87 -15.06
CA ALA A 9 -14.13 -18.52 -14.98
C ALA A 9 -13.79 -19.04 -13.57
N ALA A 10 -14.45 -18.50 -12.53
CA ALA A 10 -14.36 -18.98 -11.15
C ALA A 10 -15.24 -20.21 -10.86
N ALA A 11 -15.60 -21.00 -11.88
CA ALA A 11 -16.35 -22.26 -11.75
C ALA A 11 -15.53 -23.42 -11.13
N THR A 12 -14.53 -23.09 -10.31
CA THR A 12 -13.92 -24.01 -9.35
C THR A 12 -14.67 -23.85 -8.02
N GLU A 13 -14.94 -24.95 -7.33
CA GLU A 13 -15.55 -24.89 -5.99
C GLU A 13 -14.85 -23.86 -5.10
N PRO A 14 -15.60 -23.06 -4.32
CA PRO A 14 -15.02 -22.08 -3.43
C PRO A 14 -14.05 -22.78 -2.47
N ARG A 15 -12.77 -22.38 -2.51
CA ARG A 15 -11.76 -22.85 -1.57
C ARG A 15 -11.98 -22.13 -0.24
N TRP A 16 -12.33 -22.91 0.77
CA TRP A 16 -12.47 -22.41 2.13
C TRP A 16 -11.10 -22.31 2.79
N HIS A 17 -10.89 -21.21 3.52
CA HIS A 17 -9.73 -21.09 4.39
C HIS A 17 -9.98 -21.92 5.63
N HIS A 18 -9.08 -22.86 5.90
CA HIS A 18 -9.14 -23.73 7.07
C HIS A 18 -7.92 -23.49 7.95
N LEU A 19 -8.14 -23.51 9.25
CA LEU A 19 -7.11 -23.47 10.27
C LEU A 19 -7.14 -24.82 10.98
N ALA A 20 -6.01 -25.52 11.02
CA ALA A 20 -5.89 -26.75 11.80
C ALA A 20 -6.02 -26.43 13.29
N TRP A 21 -6.50 -27.38 14.10
CA TRP A 21 -6.63 -27.19 15.54
C TRP A 21 -5.31 -26.81 16.22
N SER A 22 -4.19 -27.38 15.77
CA SER A 22 -2.87 -27.02 16.27
C SER A 22 -2.50 -25.56 15.97
N GLU A 23 -2.83 -25.06 14.78
CA GLU A 23 -2.59 -23.67 14.41
C GLU A 23 -3.52 -22.71 15.16
N PHE A 24 -4.76 -23.14 15.43
CA PHE A 24 -5.70 -22.43 16.29
C PHE A 24 -5.17 -22.33 17.72
N ASP A 25 -4.73 -23.44 18.30
CA ASP A 25 -4.19 -23.48 19.67
C ASP A 25 -2.92 -22.62 19.80
N GLU A 26 -2.06 -22.61 18.77
CA GLU A 26 -0.93 -21.68 18.71
C GLU A 26 -1.40 -20.22 18.80
N LEU A 27 -2.35 -19.82 17.94
CA LEU A 27 -2.90 -18.46 17.95
C LEU A 27 -3.59 -18.12 19.29
N ALA A 28 -4.37 -19.05 19.85
CA ALA A 28 -5.06 -18.87 21.12
C ALA A 28 -4.08 -18.76 22.31
N GLY A 29 -2.95 -19.46 22.24
CA GLY A 29 -1.84 -19.32 23.19
C GLY A 29 -1.05 -18.01 23.04
N GLY A 30 -1.42 -17.15 22.09
CA GLY A 30 -0.71 -15.92 21.77
C GLY A 30 0.62 -16.17 21.03
N LEU A 31 0.80 -17.38 20.50
CA LEU A 31 1.84 -17.72 19.54
C LEU A 31 1.30 -17.44 18.13
N GLY A 32 2.16 -17.49 17.13
CA GLY A 32 1.74 -17.22 15.76
C GLY A 32 2.74 -17.79 14.78
N GLY A 33 2.96 -19.11 14.80
CA GLY A 33 3.96 -19.75 13.96
C GLY A 33 3.82 -19.36 12.48
N ALA A 34 4.88 -19.59 11.70
CA ALA A 34 4.92 -19.24 10.28
C ALA A 34 3.72 -19.82 9.49
N GLN A 35 3.24 -21.02 9.85
CA GLN A 35 2.09 -21.66 9.22
C GLN A 35 0.78 -20.95 9.54
N ALA A 36 0.47 -20.72 10.83
CA ALA A 36 -0.72 -19.98 11.24
C ALA A 36 -0.76 -18.57 10.62
N SER A 37 0.39 -17.88 10.60
CA SER A 37 0.54 -16.57 9.96
C SER A 37 0.28 -16.63 8.44
N SER A 38 0.73 -17.70 7.76
CA SER A 38 0.48 -17.93 6.33
C SER A 38 -1.00 -18.12 6.03
N VAL A 39 -1.70 -18.94 6.83
CA VAL A 39 -3.16 -19.15 6.70
C VAL A 39 -3.92 -17.84 6.85
N LEU A 40 -3.60 -17.04 7.88
CA LEU A 40 -4.22 -15.74 8.10
C LEU A 40 -3.97 -14.78 6.92
N ARG A 41 -2.74 -14.72 6.41
CA ARG A 41 -2.40 -13.90 5.24
C ARG A 41 -3.18 -14.30 4.00
N SER A 42 -3.28 -15.60 3.71
CA SER A 42 -4.04 -16.11 2.56
C SER A 42 -5.53 -15.77 2.67
N ALA A 43 -6.10 -15.88 3.87
CA ALA A 43 -7.48 -15.49 4.14
C ALA A 43 -7.69 -13.99 3.94
N GLN A 44 -6.77 -13.15 4.41
CA GLN A 44 -6.81 -11.71 4.19
C GLN A 44 -6.66 -11.36 2.71
N ALA A 45 -5.78 -12.02 1.96
CA ALA A 45 -5.63 -11.79 0.52
C ALA A 45 -6.94 -12.07 -0.23
N SER A 46 -7.55 -13.22 0.07
CA SER A 46 -8.86 -13.59 -0.49
C SER A 46 -9.96 -12.57 -0.14
N LYS A 47 -10.00 -12.12 1.13
CA LYS A 47 -10.93 -11.06 1.57
C LYS A 47 -10.71 -9.77 0.77
N ARG A 48 -9.46 -9.32 0.59
CA ARG A 48 -9.14 -8.09 -0.15
C ARG A 48 -9.52 -8.18 -1.62
N LEU A 49 -9.28 -9.32 -2.25
CA LEU A 49 -9.72 -9.55 -3.62
C LEU A 49 -11.25 -9.48 -3.70
N LEU A 50 -11.99 -10.16 -2.82
CA LEU A 50 -13.46 -10.06 -2.78
C LEU A 50 -13.97 -8.63 -2.56
N MET A 51 -13.28 -7.84 -1.73
CA MET A 51 -13.58 -6.42 -1.56
C MET A 51 -13.32 -5.61 -2.83
N LEU A 52 -12.24 -5.88 -3.56
CA LEU A 52 -11.97 -5.26 -4.87
C LEU A 52 -13.06 -5.64 -5.91
N TRP A 53 -13.47 -6.91 -5.95
CA TRP A 53 -14.61 -7.34 -6.78
C TRP A 53 -15.89 -6.57 -6.42
N SER A 54 -16.21 -6.49 -5.13
CA SER A 54 -17.38 -5.75 -4.65
C SER A 54 -17.30 -4.26 -4.95
N LEU A 55 -16.09 -3.68 -4.87
CA LEU A 55 -15.84 -2.28 -5.20
C LEU A 55 -16.21 -2.00 -6.65
N VAL A 56 -15.72 -2.80 -7.58
CA VAL A 56 -15.98 -2.63 -9.02
C VAL A 56 -17.46 -2.85 -9.34
N ALA A 57 -18.08 -3.86 -8.73
CA ALA A 57 -19.53 -4.08 -8.88
C ALA A 57 -20.34 -2.85 -8.43
N GLN A 58 -20.03 -2.30 -7.26
CA GLN A 58 -20.73 -1.11 -6.74
C GLN A 58 -20.44 0.14 -7.58
N VAL A 59 -19.21 0.30 -8.09
CA VAL A 59 -18.88 1.40 -9.01
C VAL A 59 -19.67 1.27 -10.32
N HIS A 60 -19.80 0.07 -10.88
CA HIS A 60 -20.57 -0.18 -12.09
C HIS A 60 -22.02 0.28 -11.96
N ASP A 61 -22.66 -0.09 -10.84
CA ASP A 61 -24.06 0.21 -10.52
C ASP A 61 -24.29 1.62 -9.94
N SER A 62 -23.23 2.42 -9.75
CA SER A 62 -23.32 3.75 -9.15
C SER A 62 -23.73 4.85 -10.14
N GLU A 63 -24.16 6.00 -9.60
CA GLU A 63 -24.44 7.23 -10.36
C GLU A 63 -23.17 8.04 -10.68
N LEU A 64 -21.97 7.48 -10.50
CA LEU A 64 -20.71 8.15 -10.81
C LEU A 64 -20.60 8.48 -12.31
N ALA A 65 -19.82 9.52 -12.62
CA ALA A 65 -19.51 9.90 -13.99
C ALA A 65 -19.01 8.70 -14.80
N VAL A 66 -19.50 8.55 -16.04
CA VAL A 66 -19.18 7.41 -16.92
C VAL A 66 -17.67 7.21 -17.05
N ALA A 67 -16.91 8.29 -17.24
CA ALA A 67 -15.45 8.23 -17.34
C ALA A 67 -14.78 7.66 -16.07
N ALA A 68 -15.29 7.99 -14.88
CA ALA A 68 -14.76 7.46 -13.63
C ALA A 68 -15.05 5.96 -13.49
N ARG A 69 -16.24 5.51 -13.89
CA ARG A 69 -16.61 4.08 -13.90
C ARG A 69 -15.74 3.29 -14.89
N GLU A 70 -15.60 3.78 -16.12
CA GLU A 70 -14.75 3.17 -17.14
C GLU A 70 -13.27 3.11 -16.73
N ASP A 71 -12.77 4.13 -16.03
CA ASP A 71 -11.40 4.15 -15.52
C ASP A 71 -11.16 3.06 -14.46
N VAL A 72 -12.10 2.87 -13.53
CA VAL A 72 -12.03 1.81 -12.52
C VAL A 72 -12.13 0.42 -13.17
N GLU A 73 -13.07 0.22 -14.09
CA GLU A 73 -13.23 -1.05 -14.80
C GLU A 73 -11.96 -1.43 -15.58
N ARG A 74 -11.37 -0.46 -16.30
CA ARG A 74 -10.11 -0.68 -17.05
C ARG A 74 -8.95 -1.06 -16.13
N LEU A 75 -8.77 -0.36 -15.02
CA LEU A 75 -7.71 -0.66 -14.06
C LEU A 75 -7.91 -2.04 -13.41
N PHE A 76 -9.16 -2.41 -13.15
CA PHE A 76 -9.49 -3.72 -12.63
C PHE A 76 -9.22 -4.85 -13.64
N ASP A 77 -9.49 -4.64 -14.93
CA ASP A 77 -9.11 -5.61 -15.96
C ASP A 77 -7.58 -5.85 -16.00
N ILE A 78 -6.79 -4.78 -15.84
CA ILE A 78 -5.31 -4.89 -15.74
C ILE A 78 -4.93 -5.66 -14.47
N LEU A 79 -5.52 -5.31 -13.32
CA LEU A 79 -5.28 -6.02 -12.05
C LEU A 79 -5.60 -7.52 -12.17
N ALA A 80 -6.72 -7.87 -12.79
CA ALA A 80 -7.13 -9.25 -12.98
C ALA A 80 -6.19 -10.02 -13.92
N ALA A 81 -5.64 -9.36 -14.94
CA ALA A 81 -4.57 -9.94 -15.77
C ALA A 81 -3.30 -10.19 -14.96
N LEU A 82 -2.87 -9.21 -14.15
CA LEU A 82 -1.72 -9.35 -13.25
C LEU A 82 -1.93 -10.47 -12.22
N TRP A 83 -3.15 -10.63 -11.68
CA TRP A 83 -3.47 -11.73 -10.75
C TRP A 83 -3.34 -13.10 -11.40
N ARG A 84 -3.78 -13.25 -12.65
CA ARG A 84 -3.69 -14.54 -13.38
C ARG A 84 -2.25 -14.97 -13.62
N GLU A 85 -1.36 -14.03 -13.93
CA GLU A 85 0.02 -14.31 -14.35
C GLU A 85 1.02 -14.21 -13.19
N HIS A 86 0.77 -13.34 -12.22
CA HIS A 86 1.68 -13.00 -11.12
C HIS A 86 0.95 -12.91 -9.76
N PRO A 87 0.22 -13.95 -9.33
CA PRO A 87 -0.62 -13.88 -8.12
C PRO A 87 0.17 -13.51 -6.85
N GLY A 88 1.41 -14.00 -6.70
CA GLY A 88 2.26 -13.68 -5.55
C GLY A 88 2.64 -12.20 -5.46
N GLU A 89 2.88 -11.53 -6.59
CA GLU A 89 3.20 -10.10 -6.60
C GLU A 89 1.98 -9.23 -6.33
N VAL A 90 0.81 -9.65 -6.82
CA VAL A 90 -0.45 -8.98 -6.50
C VAL A 90 -0.76 -9.12 -5.01
N GLU A 91 -0.65 -10.32 -4.45
CA GLU A 91 -0.88 -10.56 -3.03
C GLU A 91 0.03 -9.70 -2.15
N ALA A 92 1.31 -9.57 -2.50
CA ALA A 92 2.27 -8.77 -1.76
C ALA A 92 1.85 -7.29 -1.63
N VAL A 93 1.25 -6.70 -2.67
CA VAL A 93 0.79 -5.30 -2.63
C VAL A 93 -0.61 -5.18 -2.05
N VAL A 94 -1.53 -6.09 -2.39
CA VAL A 94 -2.92 -6.06 -1.91
C VAL A 94 -3.01 -6.29 -0.39
N LEU A 95 -2.05 -7.01 0.20
CA LEU A 95 -1.91 -7.15 1.65
C LEU A 95 -1.24 -5.95 2.33
N HIS A 96 -0.81 -4.93 1.60
CA HIS A 96 -0.32 -3.69 2.21
C HIS A 96 -1.46 -3.06 3.04
N PRO A 97 -1.27 -2.81 4.35
CA PRO A 97 -2.39 -2.47 5.24
C PRO A 97 -3.25 -1.28 4.78
N PRO A 98 -2.70 -0.18 4.25
CA PRO A 98 -3.49 0.95 3.73
C PRO A 98 -4.44 0.61 2.58
N VAL A 99 -4.11 -0.35 1.70
CA VAL A 99 -5.03 -0.86 0.66
C VAL A 99 -6.31 -1.34 1.30
N GLY A 100 -6.18 -1.89 2.50
CA GLY A 100 -7.29 -2.37 3.26
C GLY A 100 -8.23 -1.31 3.81
N THR A 101 -7.64 -0.27 4.41
CA THR A 101 -8.36 0.92 4.84
C THR A 101 -9.05 1.59 3.66
N TRP A 102 -8.35 1.75 2.53
CA TRP A 102 -8.89 2.29 1.29
C TRP A 102 -10.13 1.52 0.81
N LEU A 103 -10.06 0.19 0.76
CA LEU A 103 -11.20 -0.63 0.34
C LEU A 103 -12.41 -0.46 1.26
N HIS A 104 -12.23 -0.49 2.59
CA HIS A 104 -13.33 -0.28 3.53
C HIS A 104 -13.91 1.13 3.38
N HIS A 105 -13.05 2.14 3.24
CA HIS A 105 -13.45 3.53 3.03
C HIS A 105 -14.29 3.71 1.78
N CYS A 106 -13.81 3.26 0.62
CA CYS A 106 -14.55 3.37 -0.64
C CYS A 106 -15.87 2.58 -0.62
N LEU A 107 -15.86 1.33 -0.13
CA LEU A 107 -17.07 0.53 0.01
C LEU A 107 -18.09 1.18 0.93
N ARG A 108 -17.66 1.78 2.05
CA ARG A 108 -18.55 2.51 2.97
C ARG A 108 -19.15 3.76 2.31
N ARG A 109 -18.37 4.47 1.49
CA ARG A 109 -18.82 5.68 0.77
C ARG A 109 -19.77 5.36 -0.39
N LEU A 110 -19.62 4.20 -1.04
CA LEU A 110 -20.47 3.76 -2.15
C LEU A 110 -21.78 3.10 -1.71
N ARG A 111 -21.91 2.71 -0.43
CA ARG A 111 -23.15 2.13 0.08
C ARG A 111 -24.34 3.07 -0.15
N PRO A 112 -25.41 2.60 -0.81
CA PRO A 112 -26.63 3.37 -0.96
C PRO A 112 -27.17 3.78 0.41
N ARG A 113 -27.51 5.06 0.59
CA ARG A 113 -28.19 5.55 1.79
C ARG A 113 -29.70 5.59 1.54
N PRO A 114 -30.49 4.74 2.22
CA PRO A 114 -31.94 4.77 2.07
C PRO A 114 -32.50 6.12 2.56
N GLY A 115 -33.21 6.84 1.71
CA GLY A 115 -33.98 8.04 2.10
C GLY A 115 -33.25 9.39 1.99
N GLU A 116 -31.96 9.43 1.61
CA GLU A 116 -31.31 10.67 1.19
C GLU A 116 -31.41 10.78 -0.34
N PRO A 117 -32.25 11.68 -0.91
CA PRO A 117 -32.22 11.92 -2.34
C PRO A 117 -30.83 12.42 -2.73
N SER A 118 -30.22 11.79 -3.75
CA SER A 118 -29.03 12.31 -4.45
C SER A 118 -29.35 13.75 -4.87
N ARG A 119 -28.90 14.75 -4.11
CA ARG A 119 -29.01 16.15 -4.52
C ARG A 119 -27.90 16.39 -5.56
N PRO A 120 -28.22 16.65 -6.83
CA PRO A 120 -27.20 17.00 -7.80
C PRO A 120 -26.58 18.33 -7.36
N GLY A 121 -25.28 18.32 -7.08
CA GLY A 121 -24.48 19.54 -6.99
C GLY A 121 -24.39 20.25 -5.63
N GLN A 122 -24.51 19.58 -4.47
CA GLN A 122 -24.04 20.20 -3.21
C GLN A 122 -23.86 19.21 -2.03
N SER A 123 -22.61 19.01 -1.64
CA SER A 123 -22.20 19.35 -0.28
C SER A 123 -21.11 20.42 -0.41
N PRO A 124 -21.19 21.55 0.31
CA PRO A 124 -20.09 22.50 0.34
C PRO A 124 -18.82 21.74 0.73
N ARG A 125 -17.76 21.85 -0.07
CA ARG A 125 -16.41 21.37 0.27
C ARG A 125 -16.06 21.90 1.65
N ALA A 126 -15.97 21.05 2.67
CA ALA A 126 -15.06 21.36 3.75
C ALA A 126 -13.67 21.40 3.12
N VAL A 127 -12.89 22.46 3.39
CA VAL A 127 -11.51 22.56 2.93
C VAL A 127 -10.77 21.28 3.34
N GLY A 128 -10.32 20.49 2.37
CA GLY A 128 -9.61 19.22 2.60
C GLY A 128 -10.39 17.91 2.41
N GLN A 129 -11.68 17.92 2.04
CA GLN A 129 -12.41 16.69 1.71
C GLN A 129 -12.28 16.27 0.24
N HIS A 130 -11.81 15.04 0.02
CA HIS A 130 -11.63 14.41 -1.30
C HIS A 130 -12.93 13.84 -1.89
N THR A 131 -13.08 13.89 -3.21
CA THR A 131 -14.21 13.24 -3.88
C THR A 131 -14.07 11.71 -3.83
N ILE A 132 -15.17 10.98 -4.04
CA ILE A 132 -15.08 9.50 -4.07
C ILE A 132 -14.29 9.03 -5.30
N GLU A 133 -14.37 9.77 -6.41
CA GLU A 133 -13.60 9.52 -7.63
C GLU A 133 -12.09 9.68 -7.41
N GLU A 134 -11.68 10.69 -6.64
CA GLU A 134 -10.28 10.87 -6.23
C GLU A 134 -9.80 9.68 -5.38
N ASP A 135 -10.62 9.22 -4.43
CA ASP A 135 -10.27 8.07 -3.59
C ASP A 135 -10.21 6.77 -4.41
N LEU A 136 -11.17 6.53 -5.31
CA LEU A 136 -11.18 5.36 -6.21
C LEU A 136 -9.94 5.32 -7.10
N GLY A 137 -9.41 6.49 -7.46
CA GLY A 137 -8.21 6.60 -8.27
C GLY A 137 -6.93 6.02 -7.62
N TYR A 138 -6.92 5.77 -6.29
CA TYR A 138 -5.83 5.04 -5.62
C TYR A 138 -5.56 3.67 -6.27
N LEU A 139 -6.58 3.05 -6.91
CA LEU A 139 -6.44 1.84 -7.71
C LEU A 139 -5.37 1.96 -8.81
N GLY A 140 -5.18 3.16 -9.40
CA GLY A 140 -4.14 3.39 -10.40
C GLY A 140 -2.73 3.25 -9.81
N GLY A 141 -2.51 3.81 -8.62
CA GLY A 141 -1.25 3.65 -7.89
C GLY A 141 -0.99 2.19 -7.48
N LEU A 142 -2.04 1.50 -7.03
CA LEU A 142 -2.00 0.07 -6.69
C LEU A 142 -1.60 -0.79 -7.90
N VAL A 143 -2.23 -0.59 -9.06
CA VAL A 143 -1.88 -1.30 -10.30
C VAL A 143 -0.44 -1.01 -10.74
N ALA A 144 0.00 0.25 -10.66
CA ALA A 144 1.39 0.62 -10.97
C ALA A 144 2.39 -0.08 -10.05
N ALA A 145 2.13 -0.14 -8.74
CA ALA A 145 2.98 -0.83 -7.78
C ALA A 145 3.07 -2.34 -8.09
N ILE A 146 1.95 -2.98 -8.39
CA ILE A 146 1.92 -4.40 -8.77
C ILE A 146 2.69 -4.63 -10.07
N ALA A 147 2.48 -3.78 -11.08
CA ALA A 147 3.16 -3.88 -12.37
C ALA A 147 4.69 -3.71 -12.25
N LEU A 148 5.15 -2.79 -11.39
CA LEU A 148 6.58 -2.63 -11.08
C LEU A 148 7.17 -3.89 -10.47
N ARG A 149 6.47 -4.51 -9.51
CA ARG A 149 6.91 -5.76 -8.87
C ARG A 149 6.92 -6.94 -9.84
N ALA A 150 5.85 -7.08 -10.63
CA ALA A 150 5.71 -8.12 -11.64
C ALA A 150 6.60 -7.89 -12.88
N ARG A 151 7.26 -6.73 -12.98
CA ARG A 151 8.06 -6.30 -14.15
C ARG A 151 7.26 -6.28 -15.45
N ILE A 152 5.99 -5.91 -15.36
CA ILE A 152 5.07 -5.83 -16.50
C ILE A 152 4.92 -4.37 -16.94
N PRO A 153 5.14 -4.05 -18.23
CA PRO A 153 4.89 -2.72 -18.75
C PRO A 153 3.40 -2.35 -18.65
N VAL A 154 3.12 -1.11 -18.22
CA VAL A 154 1.75 -0.58 -18.16
C VAL A 154 1.73 0.91 -18.51
N ASP A 155 0.59 1.37 -18.99
CA ASP A 155 0.33 2.78 -19.29
C ASP A 155 -1.07 3.12 -18.79
N ILE A 156 -1.12 3.84 -17.67
CA ILE A 156 -2.35 4.08 -16.92
C ILE A 156 -2.44 5.52 -16.45
N ARG A 157 -3.59 5.91 -15.92
CA ARG A 157 -3.79 7.21 -15.25
C ARG A 157 -4.07 7.01 -13.77
N ALA A 158 -3.49 7.86 -12.94
CA ALA A 158 -3.72 7.92 -11.50
C ALA A 158 -4.08 9.36 -11.08
N PRO A 159 -4.87 9.54 -10.01
CA PRO A 159 -5.13 10.86 -9.46
C PRO A 159 -3.86 11.45 -8.85
N VAL A 160 -3.76 12.77 -8.91
CA VAL A 160 -2.77 13.56 -8.17
C VAL A 160 -3.47 14.09 -6.93
N ARG A 161 -3.20 13.46 -5.78
CA ARG A 161 -3.81 13.82 -4.50
C ARG A 161 -2.89 14.77 -3.77
N ALA A 162 -3.31 16.03 -3.58
CA ALA A 162 -2.49 17.05 -2.91
C ALA A 162 -1.07 17.17 -3.50
N GLY A 163 -0.96 17.17 -4.83
CA GLY A 163 0.32 17.28 -5.55
C GLY A 163 1.17 16.02 -5.53
N VAL A 164 0.63 14.87 -5.11
CA VAL A 164 1.38 13.59 -5.10
C VAL A 164 0.65 12.45 -5.81
N VAL A 165 1.45 11.59 -6.43
CA VAL A 165 1.02 10.24 -6.87
C VAL A 165 1.56 9.23 -5.86
N THR A 166 0.68 8.46 -5.25
CA THR A 166 1.06 7.38 -4.33
C THR A 166 1.21 6.06 -5.06
N LEU A 167 2.33 5.38 -4.85
CA LEU A 167 2.58 4.01 -5.26
C LEU A 167 2.66 3.15 -3.98
N PRO A 168 1.60 2.40 -3.63
CA PRO A 168 1.57 1.59 -2.41
C PRO A 168 2.81 0.69 -2.35
N THR A 169 3.37 0.51 -1.16
CA THR A 169 4.64 -0.22 -0.90
C THR A 169 5.93 0.39 -1.46
N TYR A 170 5.87 1.42 -2.31
CA TYR A 170 7.06 2.06 -2.89
C TYR A 170 7.30 3.47 -2.35
N GLY A 171 6.26 4.32 -2.33
CA GLY A 171 6.39 5.71 -1.88
C GLY A 171 5.50 6.68 -2.64
N GLN A 172 5.89 7.95 -2.62
CA GLN A 172 5.17 9.05 -3.25
C GLN A 172 6.04 9.84 -4.21
N ILE A 173 5.45 10.22 -5.34
CA ILE A 173 6.04 11.12 -6.32
C ILE A 173 5.39 12.48 -6.15
N ARG A 174 6.18 13.49 -5.86
CA ARG A 174 5.74 14.88 -5.74
C ARG A 174 5.82 15.54 -7.11
N LEU A 175 4.72 16.18 -7.49
CA LEU A 175 4.56 16.86 -8.77
C LEU A 175 4.41 18.36 -8.49
N GLY A 176 5.09 19.20 -9.27
CA GLY A 176 5.02 20.66 -9.22
C GLY A 176 3.82 21.24 -9.98
N GLY A 177 3.19 20.46 -10.87
CA GLY A 177 2.05 20.87 -11.69
C GLY A 177 0.72 20.94 -10.94
N GLN A 178 -0.25 21.67 -11.50
CA GLN A 178 -1.60 21.87 -10.91
C GLN A 178 -2.64 20.83 -11.40
N GLY A 179 -2.20 19.79 -12.10
CA GLY A 179 -3.08 18.74 -12.64
C GLY A 179 -3.64 17.81 -11.55
N ASP A 180 -4.88 17.36 -11.75
CA ASP A 180 -5.59 16.40 -10.89
C ASP A 180 -5.36 14.93 -11.29
N ARG A 181 -4.74 14.71 -12.45
CA ARG A 181 -4.44 13.39 -13.02
C ARG A 181 -3.02 13.39 -13.59
N ALA A 182 -2.32 12.27 -13.36
CA ALA A 182 -1.03 11.99 -13.96
C ALA A 182 -1.10 10.70 -14.77
N ARG A 183 -0.38 10.66 -15.90
CA ARG A 183 -0.15 9.44 -16.67
C ARG A 183 1.07 8.73 -16.09
N ILE A 184 0.91 7.47 -15.73
CA ILE A 184 1.97 6.60 -15.25
C ILE A 184 2.34 5.63 -16.37
N ARG A 185 3.60 5.65 -16.79
CA ARG A 185 4.17 4.71 -17.76
C ARG A 185 5.25 3.88 -17.10
N ILE A 186 5.14 2.56 -17.20
CA ILE A 186 6.13 1.60 -16.71
C ILE A 186 6.59 0.76 -17.89
N TRP A 187 7.90 0.59 -18.05
CA TRP A 187 8.48 -0.24 -19.11
C TRP A 187 9.81 -0.83 -18.69
N ALA A 188 10.19 -1.95 -19.32
CA ALA A 188 11.49 -2.56 -19.12
C ALA A 188 12.58 -1.78 -19.86
N HIS A 189 13.72 -1.58 -19.21
CA HIS A 189 14.95 -1.16 -19.87
C HIS A 189 15.60 -2.37 -20.57
N PRO A 190 16.36 -2.16 -21.67
CA PRO A 190 17.31 -3.16 -22.15
C PRO A 190 18.17 -3.72 -21.00
N PRO A 191 18.43 -5.04 -20.97
CA PRO A 191 19.24 -5.68 -19.94
C PRO A 191 20.60 -5.00 -19.82
N ASP A 192 21.11 -4.86 -18.60
CA ASP A 192 22.50 -4.44 -18.38
C ASP A 192 23.48 -5.54 -18.85
N PRO A 193 24.81 -5.27 -18.94
CA PRO A 193 25.78 -6.31 -19.28
C PRO A 193 25.80 -7.53 -18.35
N ALA A 194 25.23 -7.42 -17.16
CA ALA A 194 25.04 -8.52 -16.21
C ALA A 194 23.70 -9.26 -16.40
N GLY A 195 22.93 -8.92 -17.44
CA GLY A 195 21.64 -9.52 -17.77
C GLY A 195 20.47 -9.04 -16.90
N ARG A 196 20.66 -8.01 -16.06
CA ARG A 196 19.60 -7.49 -15.19
C ARG A 196 18.67 -6.56 -15.95
N VAL A 197 17.36 -6.82 -15.85
CA VAL A 197 16.31 -5.98 -16.42
C VAL A 197 15.82 -5.01 -15.35
N ALA A 198 16.14 -3.73 -15.51
CA ALA A 198 15.59 -2.66 -14.66
C ALA A 198 14.27 -2.17 -15.24
N MET A 199 13.30 -1.88 -14.37
CA MET A 199 12.07 -1.20 -14.78
C MET A 199 12.29 0.31 -14.73
N ARG A 200 11.67 1.04 -15.65
CA ARG A 200 11.55 2.50 -15.61
C ARG A 200 10.11 2.89 -15.36
N LEU A 201 9.95 3.98 -14.66
CA LEU A 201 8.69 4.62 -14.34
C LEU A 201 8.78 6.08 -14.79
N ALA A 202 7.82 6.54 -15.56
CA ALA A 202 7.59 7.97 -15.80
C ALA A 202 6.20 8.34 -15.31
N VAL A 203 6.12 9.51 -14.68
CA VAL A 203 4.88 10.14 -14.26
C VAL A 203 4.81 11.51 -14.93
N ASP A 204 3.86 11.64 -15.85
CA ASP A 204 3.66 12.81 -16.68
C ASP A 204 2.37 13.54 -16.25
N THR A 205 2.46 14.85 -16.09
CA THR A 205 1.30 15.76 -16.07
C THR A 205 1.39 16.73 -17.26
N ALA A 206 0.46 17.67 -17.38
CA ALA A 206 0.55 18.72 -18.40
C ALA A 206 1.80 19.61 -18.23
N ASP A 207 2.22 19.84 -16.97
CA ASP A 207 3.21 20.86 -16.61
C ASP A 207 4.47 20.28 -15.98
N ASP A 208 4.51 18.98 -15.71
CA ASP A 208 5.60 18.33 -14.97
C ASP A 208 5.86 16.90 -15.45
N HIS A 209 7.12 16.47 -15.37
CA HIS A 209 7.59 15.16 -15.78
C HIS A 209 8.60 14.63 -14.77
N VAL A 210 8.29 13.48 -14.15
CA VAL A 210 9.20 12.80 -13.23
C VAL A 210 9.52 11.42 -13.77
N GLN A 211 10.81 11.08 -13.86
CA GLN A 211 11.28 9.77 -14.31
C GLN A 211 12.16 9.10 -13.24
N LEU A 212 11.81 7.86 -12.92
CA LEU A 212 12.45 7.02 -11.92
C LEU A 212 12.87 5.67 -12.51
N THR A 213 13.89 5.05 -11.93
CA THR A 213 14.29 3.67 -12.24
C THR A 213 14.01 2.77 -11.05
N SER A 214 13.80 1.46 -11.26
CA SER A 214 13.44 0.53 -10.19
C SER A 214 14.40 0.55 -9.01
N HIS A 215 15.70 0.65 -9.27
CA HIS A 215 16.72 0.75 -8.21
C HIS A 215 16.64 2.08 -7.44
N SER A 216 16.14 3.14 -8.08
CA SER A 216 15.90 4.44 -7.42
C SER A 216 14.61 4.46 -6.60
N LEU A 217 13.72 3.47 -6.78
CA LEU A 217 12.50 3.34 -5.98
C LEU A 217 12.77 2.73 -4.60
N GLU A 218 13.86 1.98 -4.47
CA GLU A 218 14.27 1.40 -3.19
C GLU A 218 14.81 2.49 -2.26
N TYR A 219 14.48 2.37 -0.97
CA TYR A 219 15.09 3.23 0.04
C TYR A 219 16.59 2.95 0.12
N THR A 220 17.40 3.99 -0.05
CA THR A 220 18.84 3.95 0.22
C THR A 220 19.13 4.87 1.39
N ASP A 221 19.82 4.35 2.41
CA ASP A 221 20.21 5.14 3.58
C ASP A 221 21.41 6.03 3.21
N ARG A 222 21.15 7.10 2.47
CA ARG A 222 22.19 8.03 2.00
C ARG A 222 22.96 8.72 3.13
N ASP A 223 22.45 8.65 4.37
CA ASP A 223 23.09 9.19 5.57
C ASP A 223 23.93 8.14 6.35
N HIS A 224 23.99 6.88 5.90
CA HIS A 224 24.76 5.81 6.55
C HIS A 224 26.03 5.41 5.80
N ASP A 225 26.12 5.75 4.51
CA ASP A 225 27.24 5.40 3.65
C ASP A 225 28.16 6.62 3.45
N ASP A 226 29.22 6.71 4.25
CA ASP A 226 30.35 7.62 4.02
C ASP A 226 31.20 7.18 2.81
N SER A 227 30.84 6.07 2.13
CA SER A 227 31.54 5.63 0.92
C SER A 227 31.07 6.44 -0.30
N PRO A 228 31.99 6.92 -1.16
CA PRO A 228 31.63 7.56 -2.41
C PRO A 228 31.12 6.49 -3.39
N THR A 229 29.87 6.07 -3.23
CA THR A 229 29.24 5.14 -4.16
C THR A 229 28.88 5.90 -5.44
N THR A 230 29.72 5.77 -6.47
CA THR A 230 29.38 6.07 -7.87
C THR A 230 28.25 5.14 -8.32
N ALA A 231 27.00 5.54 -8.10
CA ALA A 231 25.84 4.90 -8.68
C ALA A 231 24.86 5.97 -9.17
N HIS A 232 24.51 5.86 -10.45
CA HIS A 232 23.67 6.77 -11.23
C HIS A 232 22.58 7.47 -10.43
N ALA A 233 22.72 8.80 -10.32
CA ALA A 233 21.70 9.67 -9.75
C ALA A 233 20.33 9.38 -10.40
N PRO A 234 19.24 9.28 -9.62
CA PRO A 234 17.91 9.40 -10.18
C PRO A 234 17.83 10.73 -10.93
N THR A 235 17.30 10.72 -12.15
CA THR A 235 17.01 11.96 -12.91
C THR A 235 15.87 12.77 -12.31
N ALA A 236 15.20 12.26 -11.27
CA ALA A 236 14.31 13.06 -10.42
C ALA A 236 15.14 13.86 -9.41
N HIS A 237 14.81 15.14 -9.22
CA HIS A 237 15.37 15.89 -8.11
C HIS A 237 15.08 15.13 -6.80
N PRO A 238 16.01 15.08 -5.82
CA PRO A 238 15.81 14.39 -4.55
C PRO A 238 14.51 14.81 -3.83
N ASP A 239 13.97 15.97 -4.18
CA ASP A 239 12.73 16.54 -3.62
C ASP A 239 11.44 16.00 -4.26
N GLN A 240 11.52 15.29 -5.40
CA GLN A 240 10.36 14.79 -6.16
C GLN A 240 10.00 13.33 -5.84
N TRP A 241 10.88 12.58 -5.16
CA TRP A 241 10.64 11.18 -4.79
C TRP A 241 10.77 10.98 -3.28
N CYS A 242 9.72 10.45 -2.67
CA CYS A 242 9.66 10.11 -1.25
C CYS A 242 9.44 8.60 -1.10
N PRO A 243 10.50 7.78 -0.93
CA PRO A 243 10.35 6.34 -0.77
C PRO A 243 9.74 5.98 0.58
N VAL A 244 9.01 4.86 0.65
CA VAL A 244 8.69 4.23 1.94
C VAL A 244 9.98 3.82 2.64
N ARG A 245 10.00 3.87 3.97
CA ARG A 245 11.21 3.59 4.73
C ARG A 245 11.10 2.23 5.42
N PRO A 246 11.92 1.24 5.06
CA PRO A 246 11.88 -0.08 5.67
C PRO A 246 12.56 -0.07 7.05
N LEU A 247 12.03 -0.90 7.94
CA LEU A 247 12.59 -1.34 9.20
C LEU A 247 12.94 -2.83 9.02
N GLN A 248 14.22 -3.18 9.16
CA GLN A 248 14.66 -4.56 8.92
C GLN A 248 14.69 -5.35 10.23
N PRO A 249 13.81 -6.34 10.42
CA PRO A 249 13.87 -7.22 11.58
C PRO A 249 15.12 -8.11 11.49
N THR A 250 16.11 -7.89 12.34
CA THR A 250 17.34 -8.71 12.38
C THR A 250 17.06 -10.09 12.98
N GLY A 251 17.67 -11.14 12.43
CA GLY A 251 17.51 -12.51 12.93
C GLY A 251 16.16 -13.20 12.61
N ALA A 252 15.27 -12.56 11.85
CA ALA A 252 14.05 -13.20 11.36
C ALA A 252 14.33 -14.03 10.09
N SER A 253 13.75 -15.23 10.01
CA SER A 253 13.87 -16.09 8.83
C SER A 253 12.85 -15.68 7.76
N GLY A 254 13.28 -14.98 6.71
CA GLY A 254 12.47 -14.85 5.49
C GLY A 254 11.22 -13.94 5.55
N GLY A 255 11.26 -12.85 6.33
CA GLY A 255 10.18 -11.86 6.37
C GLY A 255 10.23 -10.82 5.23
N SER A 256 9.08 -10.34 4.78
CA SER A 256 9.00 -9.07 4.04
C SER A 256 9.38 -7.92 4.97
N PRO A 257 10.00 -6.83 4.46
CA PRO A 257 10.35 -5.70 5.31
C PRO A 257 9.10 -5.12 5.97
N ILE A 258 9.22 -4.78 7.25
CA ILE A 258 8.23 -3.93 7.94
C ILE A 258 8.51 -2.51 7.45
N VAL A 259 7.48 -1.73 7.12
CA VAL A 259 7.67 -0.33 6.73
C VAL A 259 7.28 0.61 7.86
N LEU A 260 8.00 1.71 8.01
CA LEU A 260 7.50 2.87 8.73
C LEU A 260 6.73 3.74 7.72
N ASP A 261 5.41 3.69 7.79
CA ASP A 261 4.52 4.34 6.83
C ASP A 261 4.07 5.71 7.33
N ASP A 262 4.79 6.75 6.90
CA ASP A 262 4.47 8.15 7.14
C ASP A 262 4.01 8.87 5.85
N LEU A 263 3.58 8.10 4.83
CA LEU A 263 3.23 8.62 3.51
C LEU A 263 1.81 8.27 3.08
N ASP A 264 1.38 7.00 3.17
CA ASP A 264 0.18 6.54 2.46
C ASP A 264 -1.07 7.31 2.92
N PRO A 265 -1.92 7.78 1.98
CA PRO A 265 -3.12 8.56 2.31
C PRO A 265 -4.16 7.78 3.11
N PHE A 266 -4.11 6.44 3.10
CA PHE A 266 -5.03 5.54 3.81
C PHE A 266 -4.34 4.75 4.94
N ARG A 267 -3.17 5.21 5.42
CA ARG A 267 -2.43 4.59 6.54
C ARG A 267 -3.16 4.62 7.87
N GLU A 268 -4.10 5.54 8.03
CA GLU A 268 -4.89 5.76 9.25
C GLU A 268 -6.40 5.64 8.92
N PRO A 269 -7.18 4.77 9.61
CA PRO A 269 -8.60 4.50 9.31
C PRO A 269 -9.63 5.59 9.67
N GLY A 270 -9.22 6.77 10.13
CA GLY A 270 -10.05 7.93 10.43
C GLY A 270 -10.34 8.19 11.91
N ALA A 271 -9.57 7.61 12.84
CA ALA A 271 -9.76 7.75 14.29
C ALA A 271 -8.66 8.57 14.98
N LEU A 272 -7.46 8.63 14.40
CA LEU A 272 -6.27 9.24 14.98
C LEU A 272 -5.61 10.19 13.99
N GLU A 273 -4.77 11.11 14.48
CA GLU A 273 -4.02 12.01 13.60
C GLU A 273 -2.67 11.39 13.24
N PRO A 274 -2.44 10.99 11.97
CA PRO A 274 -1.16 10.44 11.58
C PRO A 274 -0.10 11.55 11.48
N ALA A 275 1.15 11.23 11.79
CA ALA A 275 2.25 12.18 11.70
C ALA A 275 2.47 12.65 10.25
N ARG A 276 3.06 13.85 10.11
CA ARG A 276 3.69 14.28 8.85
C ARG A 276 4.81 13.31 8.45
N ARG A 277 5.28 13.40 7.20
CA ARG A 277 6.53 12.77 6.77
C ARG A 277 7.63 13.10 7.76
N LEU A 278 8.26 12.07 8.32
CA LEU A 278 9.29 12.22 9.33
C LEU A 278 10.57 12.79 8.69
N THR A 279 11.25 13.65 9.44
CA THR A 279 12.62 14.06 9.12
C THR A 279 13.57 12.87 9.19
N ALA A 280 14.77 13.00 8.61
CA ALA A 280 15.78 11.95 8.69
C ALA A 280 16.18 11.63 10.15
N ALA A 281 16.25 12.64 11.02
CA ALA A 281 16.55 12.46 12.44
C ALA A 281 15.44 11.70 13.19
N GLU A 282 14.17 12.09 12.97
CA GLU A 282 13.02 11.37 13.54
C GLU A 282 12.98 9.92 13.05
N PHE A 283 13.23 9.67 11.76
CA PHE A 283 13.30 8.30 11.23
C PHE A 283 14.42 7.48 11.87
N ARG A 284 15.61 8.05 12.05
CA ARG A 284 16.73 7.37 12.74
C ARG A 284 16.38 7.00 14.18
N HIS A 285 15.67 7.88 14.90
CA HIS A 285 15.16 7.58 16.24
C HIS A 285 14.18 6.39 16.21
N TRP A 286 13.19 6.42 15.32
CA TRP A 286 12.25 5.31 15.13
C TRP A 286 12.94 3.99 14.82
N ARG A 287 13.96 4.02 13.94
CA ARG A 287 14.74 2.83 13.61
C ARG A 287 15.51 2.31 14.81
N ALA A 288 16.20 3.18 15.56
CA ALA A 288 16.94 2.78 16.75
C ALA A 288 16.03 2.12 17.80
N VAL A 289 14.88 2.74 18.10
CA VAL A 289 13.92 2.17 19.05
C VAL A 289 13.31 0.87 18.53
N PHE A 290 13.04 0.77 17.23
CA PHE A 290 12.57 -0.48 16.62
C PHE A 290 13.62 -1.59 16.77
N ASP A 291 14.90 -1.30 16.49
CA ASP A 291 15.98 -2.28 16.58
C ASP A 291 16.19 -2.76 18.03
N GLU A 292 16.12 -1.86 19.01
CA GLU A 292 16.14 -2.20 20.44
C GLU A 292 14.95 -3.07 20.84
N ALA A 293 13.74 -2.68 20.46
CA ALA A 293 12.52 -3.44 20.74
C ALA A 293 12.55 -4.83 20.06
N TRP A 294 13.09 -4.91 18.85
CA TRP A 294 13.26 -6.17 18.13
C TRP A 294 14.29 -7.06 18.81
N HIS A 295 15.41 -6.49 19.30
CA HIS A 295 16.40 -7.22 20.08
C HIS A 295 15.80 -7.81 21.37
N LEU A 296 14.96 -7.04 22.08
CA LEU A 296 14.22 -7.54 23.24
C LEU A 296 13.27 -8.69 22.86
N LEU A 297 12.54 -8.56 21.76
CA LEU A 297 11.65 -9.61 21.25
C LEU A 297 12.43 -10.91 20.97
N VAL A 298 13.58 -10.82 20.28
CA VAL A 298 14.41 -11.97 19.95
C VAL A 298 15.02 -12.61 21.21
N ARG A 299 15.51 -11.79 22.15
CA ARG A 299 16.18 -12.25 23.37
C ARG A 299 15.20 -12.89 24.35
N ASP A 300 14.08 -12.21 24.64
CA ASP A 300 13.19 -12.57 25.75
C ASP A 300 11.97 -13.38 25.28
N HIS A 301 11.60 -13.26 24.00
CA HIS A 301 10.40 -13.90 23.43
C HIS A 301 10.66 -14.53 22.04
N PRO A 302 11.71 -15.37 21.86
CA PRO A 302 12.10 -15.92 20.56
C PRO A 302 10.97 -16.67 19.84
N HIS A 303 10.08 -17.31 20.58
CA HIS A 303 8.92 -18.04 20.05
C HIS A 303 7.85 -17.13 19.39
N ARG A 304 7.93 -15.80 19.56
CA ARG A 304 7.03 -14.82 18.94
C ARG A 304 7.60 -14.18 17.68
N VAL A 305 8.92 -14.28 17.46
CA VAL A 305 9.64 -13.56 16.39
C VAL A 305 9.04 -13.85 15.03
N ASP A 306 8.88 -15.13 14.68
CA ASP A 306 8.35 -15.52 13.37
C ASP A 306 6.88 -15.12 13.17
N GLY A 307 6.10 -15.05 14.24
CA GLY A 307 4.71 -14.59 14.17
C GLY A 307 4.59 -13.08 13.98
N VAL A 308 5.39 -12.32 14.72
CA VAL A 308 5.46 -10.87 14.53
C VAL A 308 6.01 -10.55 13.13
N ALA A 309 7.11 -11.16 12.72
CA ALA A 309 7.66 -11.00 11.35
C ALA A 309 6.68 -11.51 10.27
N GLY A 310 5.90 -12.54 10.58
CA GLY A 310 4.91 -13.14 9.71
C GLY A 310 3.69 -12.25 9.45
N LEU A 311 3.29 -11.42 10.42
CA LEU A 311 2.05 -10.64 10.38
C LEU A 311 2.25 -9.12 10.31
N LEU A 312 3.24 -8.58 11.02
CA LEU A 312 3.50 -7.14 11.04
C LEU A 312 4.07 -6.68 9.69
N ARG A 313 3.48 -5.65 9.11
CA ARG A 313 3.85 -5.10 7.80
C ARG A 313 4.08 -3.60 7.83
N SER A 314 3.38 -2.88 8.69
CA SER A 314 3.52 -1.43 8.80
C SER A 314 3.47 -0.94 10.23
N LEU A 315 4.33 0.03 10.55
CA LEU A 315 4.21 0.90 11.70
C LEU A 315 3.84 2.30 11.20
N VAL A 316 2.75 2.85 11.71
CA VAL A 316 2.24 4.17 11.32
C VAL A 316 2.51 5.16 12.45
N PRO A 317 3.42 6.12 12.29
CA PRO A 317 3.67 7.13 13.29
C PRO A 317 2.46 8.07 13.41
N LEU A 318 2.02 8.31 14.63
CA LEU A 318 0.96 9.25 14.98
C LEU A 318 1.55 10.59 15.42
N ALA A 319 0.84 11.67 15.13
CA ALA A 319 1.14 12.97 15.73
C ALA A 319 0.94 12.85 17.25
N ALA A 320 1.91 13.32 18.04
CA ALA A 320 1.82 13.26 19.49
C ALA A 320 0.72 14.22 19.99
N PRO A 321 -0.38 13.72 20.56
CA PRO A 321 -1.36 14.61 21.18
C PRO A 321 -0.76 15.21 22.45
N ALA A 322 -1.01 16.50 22.69
CA ALA A 322 -0.50 17.18 23.86
C ALA A 322 -0.91 16.46 25.16
N GLY A 323 0.07 16.14 26.02
CA GLY A 323 -0.18 15.54 27.33
C GLY A 323 -0.44 14.03 27.34
N VAL A 324 -0.36 13.34 26.21
CA VAL A 324 -0.44 11.86 26.15
C VAL A 324 0.97 11.27 26.07
N THR A 325 1.28 10.36 27.00
CA THR A 325 2.61 9.73 27.12
C THR A 325 2.87 8.68 26.05
N SER A 326 1.86 7.89 25.66
CA SER A 326 1.95 6.91 24.59
C SER A 326 0.58 6.52 24.06
N ILE A 327 0.46 6.34 22.74
CA ILE A 327 -0.72 5.78 22.06
C ILE A 327 -0.27 4.61 21.20
N SER A 328 -1.01 3.50 21.29
CA SER A 328 -0.93 2.38 20.36
C SER A 328 -2.33 1.96 19.95
N ALA A 329 -2.52 1.68 18.66
CA ALA A 329 -3.78 1.19 18.11
C ALA A 329 -3.55 0.19 16.97
N SER A 330 -4.50 -0.71 16.78
CA SER A 330 -4.60 -1.59 15.62
C SER A 330 -6.02 -1.53 15.07
N SER A 331 -6.21 -1.89 13.79
CA SER A 331 -7.51 -1.86 13.14
C SER A 331 -7.76 -3.11 12.31
N LEU A 332 -9.00 -3.60 12.35
CA LEU A 332 -9.47 -4.69 11.50
C LEU A 332 -9.46 -4.31 10.01
N GLU A 333 -9.48 -3.01 9.70
CA GLU A 333 -9.43 -2.49 8.33
C GLU A 333 -8.01 -2.49 7.77
N ALA A 334 -6.99 -2.43 8.63
CA ALA A 334 -5.57 -2.35 8.31
C ALA A 334 -4.77 -3.53 8.89
N PHE A 335 -5.15 -4.76 8.52
CA PHE A 335 -4.45 -5.99 8.93
C PHE A 335 -2.92 -5.87 8.75
N GLY A 336 -2.15 -6.18 9.79
CA GLY A 336 -0.69 -6.08 9.78
C GLY A 336 -0.14 -4.67 10.04
N SER A 337 -0.98 -3.71 10.42
CA SER A 337 -0.56 -2.36 10.82
C SER A 337 -0.68 -2.13 12.33
N VAL A 338 0.27 -1.41 12.89
CA VAL A 338 0.19 -0.84 14.25
C VAL A 338 0.44 0.66 14.16
N LEU A 339 -0.47 1.45 14.73
CA LEU A 339 -0.37 2.90 14.81
C LEU A 339 0.20 3.28 16.16
N LEU A 340 1.23 4.12 16.19
CA LEU A 340 2.02 4.39 17.39
C LEU A 340 2.41 5.87 17.47
N SER A 341 2.25 6.50 18.63
CA SER A 341 2.95 7.75 18.91
C SER A 341 4.47 7.51 18.94
N THR A 342 5.26 8.57 18.76
CA THR A 342 6.73 8.45 18.82
C THR A 342 7.15 7.80 20.16
N PRO A 343 7.85 6.66 20.13
CA PRO A 343 8.35 6.01 21.34
C PRO A 343 9.36 6.90 22.05
N THR A 344 9.23 7.03 23.37
CA THR A 344 10.10 7.83 24.24
C THR A 344 11.09 6.98 25.00
#